data_AF-A0A6S7J3P2-F1
#
_entry.id   AF-A0A6S7J3P2-F1
#
_cell.length_a   1.000
_cell.length_b   1.000
_cell.length_c   1.000
_cell.angle_alpha   90.00
_cell.angle_beta   90.00
_cell.angle_gamma   90.00
#
_symmetry.space_group_name_H-M   'P 1'
#
loop_
_entity.id
_entity.type
_entity.pdbx_description
1 polymer ?
#
loop_
_entity_poly.entity_id
_entity_poly.type
_entity_poly.pdbx_seq_one_letter_code
_entity_poly.pdbx_strand_id
1 'polypeptide(L)'
;MAAKYKEYTVKELKKALQNLKSKMGDLSEIKYVSRTLRDRLRNNSNDANDLNDSESFNHNKYLERSFLGYVKNIINRKDAVLPSFNMTDCLSYFSKSLAKINPNKLFVIPSWIPKLSDPAVQFNLDPPTYQQITNVIRKMKSSGSPCPLDQLSIISFKHCPYLRTYLTELIHDIWLSGTVPTEWKRACTILIHKKGNNNDPSNFTP
;
A
#
# COMPACT_ATOMS: atom_id res chain seq x y z
N MET A 1 42.37 -0.16 -0.10
CA MET A 1 41.09 -0.91 -0.15
C MET A 1 40.06 -0.35 -1.15
N ALA A 2 39.91 0.97 -1.30
CA ALA A 2 38.84 1.59 -2.11
C ALA A 2 38.84 1.25 -3.63
N ALA A 3 40.00 0.93 -4.22
CA ALA A 3 40.12 0.69 -5.66
C ALA A 3 39.42 -0.59 -6.15
N LYS A 4 39.36 -1.64 -5.32
CA LYS A 4 38.88 -2.99 -5.73
C LYS A 4 37.43 -3.01 -6.21
N TYR A 5 36.57 -2.19 -5.61
CA TYR A 5 35.11 -2.24 -5.85
C TYR A 5 34.62 -1.14 -6.81
N LYS A 6 35.53 -0.28 -7.28
CA LYS A 6 35.17 0.91 -8.08
C LYS A 6 34.63 0.54 -9.47
N GLU A 7 35.06 -0.59 -10.02
CA GLU A 7 34.68 -1.07 -11.36
C GLU A 7 33.61 -2.17 -11.36
N TYR A 8 33.22 -2.67 -10.19
CA TYR A 8 32.24 -3.76 -10.11
C TYR A 8 30.91 -3.31 -10.73
N THR A 9 30.03 -4.22 -11.11
CA THR A 9 28.63 -3.93 -11.46
C THR A 9 27.75 -3.94 -10.21
N VAL A 10 26.49 -3.48 -10.31
CA VAL A 10 25.53 -3.53 -9.19
C VAL A 10 25.31 -4.98 -8.70
N LYS A 11 25.28 -5.94 -9.62
CA LYS A 11 25.10 -7.37 -9.31
C LYS A 11 26.31 -7.91 -8.54
N GLU A 12 27.51 -7.54 -8.95
CA GLU A 12 28.77 -7.94 -8.28
C GLU A 12 28.91 -7.29 -6.91
N LEU A 13 28.54 -6.01 -6.76
CA LEU A 13 28.51 -5.34 -5.46
C LEU A 13 27.53 -6.00 -4.48
N LYS A 14 26.34 -6.42 -4.94
CA LYS A 14 25.38 -7.17 -4.11
C LYS A 14 25.97 -8.50 -3.63
N LYS A 15 26.60 -9.26 -4.54
CA LYS A 15 27.24 -10.55 -4.23
C LYS A 15 28.43 -10.37 -3.28
N ALA A 16 29.25 -9.35 -3.49
CA ALA A 16 30.38 -9.00 -2.63
C ALA A 16 29.90 -8.62 -1.21
N LEU A 17 28.87 -7.79 -1.09
CA LEU A 17 28.30 -7.39 0.20
C LEU A 17 27.70 -8.58 0.95
N GLN A 18 27.02 -9.48 0.24
CA GLN A 18 26.48 -10.71 0.83
C GLN A 18 27.61 -11.60 1.37
N ASN A 19 28.65 -11.83 0.58
CA ASN A 19 29.81 -12.62 1.01
C ASN A 19 30.54 -12.01 2.21
N LEU A 20 30.73 -10.69 2.24
CA LEU A 20 31.36 -9.99 3.36
C LEU A 20 30.55 -10.12 4.65
N LYS A 21 29.22 -10.02 4.57
CA LYS A 21 28.33 -10.20 5.72
C LYS A 21 28.34 -11.64 6.24
N SER A 22 28.30 -12.62 5.35
CA SER A 22 28.31 -14.04 5.73
C SER A 22 29.64 -14.49 6.35
N LYS A 23 30.76 -13.89 5.94
CA LYS A 23 32.10 -14.26 6.43
C LYS A 23 32.60 -13.40 7.60
N MET A 24 31.74 -12.56 8.20
CA MET A 24 32.15 -11.59 9.23
C MET A 24 33.37 -10.74 8.80
N GLY A 25 33.32 -10.23 7.56
CA GLY A 25 34.37 -9.38 7.02
C GLY A 25 34.49 -8.05 7.77
N ASP A 26 35.56 -7.30 7.47
CA ASP A 26 35.83 -6.02 8.12
C ASP A 26 34.63 -5.04 7.98
N LEU A 27 34.26 -4.42 9.11
CA LEU A 27 33.16 -3.47 9.20
C LEU A 27 33.36 -2.26 8.29
N SER A 28 34.61 -1.82 8.12
CA SER A 28 34.93 -0.66 7.28
C SER A 28 34.72 -0.99 5.79
N GLU A 29 35.14 -2.18 5.37
CA GLU A 29 34.91 -2.70 4.02
C GLU A 29 33.41 -2.92 3.73
N ILE A 30 32.66 -3.50 4.68
CA ILE A 30 31.20 -3.66 4.56
C ILE A 30 30.50 -2.30 4.39
N LYS A 31 30.87 -1.31 5.22
CA LYS A 31 30.31 0.05 5.12
C LYS A 31 30.63 0.68 3.76
N TYR A 32 31.85 0.52 3.28
CA TYR A 32 32.27 1.05 1.98
C TYR A 32 31.45 0.45 0.83
N VAL A 33 31.44 -0.88 0.70
CA VAL A 33 30.68 -1.58 -0.36
C VAL A 33 29.19 -1.26 -0.29
N SER A 34 28.63 -1.17 0.92
CA SER A 34 27.23 -0.77 1.14
C SER A 34 26.94 0.67 0.69
N ARG A 35 27.85 1.62 0.93
CA ARG A 35 27.72 3.01 0.46
C ARG A 35 27.81 3.06 -1.06
N THR A 36 28.86 2.49 -1.65
CA THR A 36 29.04 2.46 -3.11
C THR A 36 27.85 1.82 -3.84
N LEU A 37 27.30 0.73 -3.30
CA LEU A 37 26.10 0.09 -3.85
C LEU A 37 24.89 1.03 -3.79
N ARG A 38 24.66 1.69 -2.64
CA ARG A 38 23.57 2.65 -2.48
C ARG A 38 23.71 3.85 -3.40
N ASP A 39 24.90 4.40 -3.54
CA ASP A 39 25.17 5.57 -4.40
C ASP A 39 24.87 5.25 -5.86
N ARG A 40 25.30 4.07 -6.35
CA ARG A 40 24.98 3.64 -7.72
C ARG A 40 23.52 3.31 -7.93
N LEU A 41 22.86 2.70 -6.94
CA LEU A 41 21.43 2.48 -7.01
C LEU A 41 20.68 3.81 -7.07
N ARG A 42 21.09 4.81 -6.27
CA ARG A 42 20.53 6.16 -6.27
C ARG A 42 20.73 6.86 -7.61
N ASN A 43 21.91 6.77 -8.22
CA ASN A 43 22.16 7.37 -9.54
C ASN A 43 21.33 6.69 -10.65
N ASN A 44 21.18 5.36 -10.61
CA ASN A 44 20.26 4.64 -11.50
C ASN A 44 18.79 4.99 -11.24
N SER A 45 18.45 5.42 -10.02
CA SER A 45 17.09 5.81 -9.63
C SER A 45 16.78 7.25 -10.04
N ASN A 46 17.76 8.16 -9.99
CA ASN A 46 17.61 9.53 -10.49
C ASN A 46 17.33 9.53 -11.99
N ASP A 47 17.98 8.63 -12.73
CA ASP A 47 17.67 8.34 -14.14
C ASP A 47 16.24 7.84 -14.36
N ALA A 48 15.57 7.30 -13.33
CA ALA A 48 14.17 6.86 -13.37
C ALA A 48 13.20 7.86 -12.70
N ASN A 49 13.66 8.79 -11.87
CA ASN A 49 12.81 9.83 -11.28
C ASN A 49 12.52 10.98 -12.27
N ASP A 50 13.27 11.05 -13.37
CA ASP A 50 13.00 11.88 -14.56
C ASP A 50 11.72 11.46 -15.31
N LEU A 51 11.00 10.43 -14.82
CA LEU A 51 9.72 9.95 -15.35
C LEU A 51 8.53 10.86 -15.00
N ASN A 52 8.67 11.80 -14.07
CA ASN A 52 7.55 12.61 -13.55
C ASN A 52 7.43 14.03 -14.13
N ASP A 53 8.47 14.59 -14.76
CA ASP A 53 8.39 15.89 -15.44
C ASP A 53 8.07 15.71 -16.92
N SER A 54 6.94 16.24 -17.37
CA SER A 54 6.45 16.01 -18.75
C SER A 54 7.24 16.75 -19.83
N GLU A 55 8.01 17.78 -19.47
CA GLU A 55 8.72 18.62 -20.46
C GLU A 55 10.16 18.14 -20.77
N SER A 56 10.74 17.27 -19.94
CA SER A 56 12.13 16.78 -20.09
C SER A 56 12.21 15.26 -20.27
N PHE A 57 11.15 14.60 -20.74
CA PHE A 57 11.18 13.15 -20.91
C PHE A 57 12.00 12.75 -22.15
N ASN A 58 13.22 12.23 -21.96
CA ASN A 58 14.07 11.78 -23.07
C ASN A 58 13.56 10.43 -23.63
N HIS A 59 12.53 10.49 -24.48
CA HIS A 59 11.84 9.36 -25.09
C HIS A 59 12.80 8.34 -25.75
N ASN A 60 13.84 8.84 -26.44
CA ASN A 60 14.77 8.00 -27.19
C ASN A 60 15.58 7.07 -26.28
N LYS A 61 16.07 7.58 -25.14
CA LYS A 61 16.83 6.79 -24.15
C LYS A 61 16.03 5.60 -23.61
N TYR A 62 14.72 5.76 -23.42
CA TYR A 62 13.86 4.71 -22.88
C TYR A 62 13.41 3.69 -23.92
N LEU A 63 13.15 4.14 -25.15
CA LEU A 63 12.86 3.26 -26.28
C LEU A 63 14.02 2.30 -26.55
N GLU A 64 15.25 2.79 -26.54
CA GLU A 64 16.46 1.99 -26.75
C GLU A 64 16.69 0.97 -25.63
N ARG A 65 16.36 1.33 -24.38
CA ARG A 65 16.56 0.45 -23.21
C ARG A 65 15.51 -0.66 -23.12
N SER A 66 14.24 -0.33 -23.32
CA SER A 66 13.15 -1.29 -23.30
C SER A 66 11.90 -0.72 -23.96
N PHE A 67 11.73 -1.02 -25.24
CA PHE A 67 10.55 -0.62 -26.01
C PHE A 67 9.22 -1.01 -25.32
N LEU A 68 9.07 -2.28 -24.93
CA LEU A 68 7.84 -2.75 -24.28
C LEU A 68 7.62 -2.13 -22.89
N GLY A 69 8.69 -1.87 -22.14
CA GLY A 69 8.62 -1.18 -20.85
C GLY A 69 8.15 0.26 -21.00
N TYR A 70 8.66 0.95 -22.02
CA TYR A 70 8.26 2.32 -22.38
C TYR A 70 6.80 2.40 -22.83
N VAL A 71 6.39 1.54 -23.77
CA VAL A 71 4.99 1.46 -24.24
C VAL A 71 4.04 1.18 -23.08
N LYS A 72 4.41 0.23 -22.21
CA LYS A 72 3.62 -0.07 -21.01
C LYS A 72 3.54 1.13 -20.07
N ASN A 73 4.62 1.90 -19.91
CA ASN A 73 4.63 3.08 -19.05
C ASN A 73 3.73 4.20 -19.57
N ILE A 74 3.80 4.49 -20.88
CA ILE A 74 2.95 5.51 -21.52
C ILE A 74 1.47 5.11 -21.45
N ILE A 75 1.15 3.88 -21.82
CA ILE A 75 -0.23 3.40 -21.84
C ILE A 75 -0.83 3.34 -20.42
N ASN A 76 -0.01 2.99 -19.42
CA ASN A 76 -0.47 2.90 -18.03
C ASN A 76 -0.27 4.20 -17.24
N ARG A 77 0.18 5.29 -17.87
CA ARG A 77 0.29 6.60 -17.23
C ARG A 77 -1.14 7.06 -16.96
N LYS A 78 -1.56 6.92 -15.71
CA LYS A 78 -2.85 7.45 -15.24
C LYS A 78 -2.57 8.80 -14.62
N ASP A 79 -2.92 9.85 -15.32
CA ASP A 79 -3.02 11.16 -14.69
C ASP A 79 -4.13 11.05 -13.65
N ALA A 80 -3.79 11.28 -12.38
CA ALA A 80 -4.78 11.31 -11.32
C ALA A 80 -5.67 12.54 -11.57
N VAL A 81 -6.86 12.33 -12.15
CA VAL A 81 -7.80 13.39 -12.42
C VAL A 81 -8.37 13.88 -11.09
N LEU A 82 -7.94 15.07 -10.69
CA LEU A 82 -8.43 15.72 -9.49
C LEU A 82 -9.83 16.30 -9.73
N PRO A 83 -10.70 16.28 -8.70
CA PRO A 83 -11.98 16.96 -8.76
C PRO A 83 -11.77 18.46 -8.96
N SER A 84 -12.54 19.06 -9.88
CA SER A 84 -12.54 20.51 -10.11
C SER A 84 -13.68 21.23 -9.38
N PHE A 85 -14.63 20.48 -8.82
CA PHE A 85 -15.72 21.02 -8.00
C PHE A 85 -15.25 21.43 -6.60
N ASN A 86 -15.99 22.33 -5.98
CA ASN A 86 -15.70 22.83 -4.63
C ASN A 86 -16.13 21.84 -3.53
N MET A 87 -15.62 22.08 -2.31
CA MET A 87 -15.92 21.23 -1.15
C MET A 87 -17.42 21.24 -0.76
N THR A 88 -18.10 22.37 -0.93
CA THR A 88 -19.53 22.51 -0.62
C THR A 88 -20.42 21.64 -1.50
N ASP A 89 -20.15 21.58 -2.80
CA ASP A 89 -20.86 20.77 -3.78
C ASP A 89 -20.59 19.28 -3.55
N CYS A 90 -19.34 18.94 -3.22
CA CYS A 90 -18.94 17.61 -2.80
C CYS A 90 -19.76 17.13 -1.60
N LEU A 91 -19.75 17.89 -0.50
CA LEU A 91 -20.45 17.56 0.72
C LEU A 91 -21.96 17.49 0.50
N SER A 92 -22.53 18.44 -0.23
CA SER A 92 -23.96 18.46 -0.57
C SER A 92 -24.39 17.21 -1.34
N TYR A 93 -23.60 16.78 -2.32
CA TYR A 93 -23.90 15.58 -3.11
C TYR A 93 -23.76 14.29 -2.29
N PHE A 94 -22.62 14.07 -1.65
CA PHE A 94 -22.35 12.81 -0.96
C PHE A 94 -23.16 12.66 0.32
N SER A 95 -23.43 13.74 1.06
CA SER A 95 -24.34 13.67 2.22
C SER A 95 -25.73 13.19 1.80
N LYS A 96 -26.29 13.74 0.71
CA LYS A 96 -27.59 13.31 0.18
C LYS A 96 -27.57 11.89 -0.38
N SER A 97 -26.49 11.49 -1.04
CA SER A 97 -26.37 10.16 -1.63
C SER A 97 -26.21 9.07 -0.58
N LEU A 98 -25.36 9.30 0.42
CA LEU A 98 -25.05 8.35 1.48
C LEU A 98 -26.11 8.29 2.58
N ALA A 99 -26.81 9.40 2.85
CA ALA A 99 -27.89 9.44 3.83
C ALA A 99 -29.20 8.76 3.37
N LYS A 100 -29.30 8.39 2.09
CA LYS A 100 -30.45 7.60 1.58
C LYS A 100 -30.39 6.18 2.13
N ILE A 101 -30.82 6.01 3.37
CA ILE A 101 -31.35 4.73 3.84
C ILE A 101 -32.53 4.43 2.92
N ASN A 102 -32.43 3.43 2.06
CA ASN A 102 -33.52 3.08 1.17
C ASN A 102 -34.67 2.51 2.04
N PRO A 103 -35.77 3.25 2.24
CA PRO A 103 -36.83 2.85 3.16
C PRO A 103 -37.59 1.62 2.64
N ASN A 104 -37.51 1.34 1.33
CA ASN A 104 -38.12 0.19 0.68
C ASN A 104 -37.19 -1.04 0.61
N LYS A 105 -36.05 -1.00 1.32
CA LYS A 105 -35.03 -2.06 1.36
C LYS A 105 -34.90 -2.68 2.75
N LEU A 106 -35.99 -2.78 3.51
CA LEU A 106 -36.06 -3.79 4.56
C LEU A 106 -35.93 -5.14 3.85
N PHE A 107 -34.75 -5.73 3.94
CA PHE A 107 -34.50 -7.04 3.36
C PHE A 107 -35.37 -8.05 4.11
N VAL A 108 -36.49 -8.42 3.49
CA VAL A 108 -37.34 -9.51 3.97
C VAL A 108 -36.85 -10.77 3.27
N ILE A 109 -36.39 -11.74 4.06
CA ILE A 109 -36.05 -13.07 3.55
C ILE A 109 -37.32 -13.66 2.92
N PRO A 110 -37.32 -13.96 1.60
CA PRO A 110 -38.49 -14.56 0.96
C PRO A 110 -38.89 -15.88 1.63
N SER A 111 -40.20 -16.15 1.70
CA SER A 111 -40.74 -17.34 2.38
C SER A 111 -40.30 -18.68 1.78
N TRP A 112 -39.83 -18.69 0.53
CA TRP A 112 -39.31 -19.88 -0.14
C TRP A 112 -37.87 -20.24 0.25
N ILE A 113 -37.14 -19.35 0.95
CA ILE A 113 -35.80 -19.65 1.44
C ILE A 113 -35.93 -20.57 2.66
N PRO A 114 -35.37 -21.79 2.62
CA PRO A 114 -35.42 -22.70 3.75
C PRO A 114 -34.61 -22.13 4.92
N LYS A 115 -35.15 -22.25 6.14
CA LYS A 115 -34.36 -22.00 7.35
C LYS A 115 -33.29 -23.07 7.44
N LEU A 116 -32.02 -22.64 7.44
CA LEU A 116 -30.89 -23.53 7.67
C LEU A 116 -30.94 -24.00 9.12
N SER A 117 -30.57 -25.26 9.34
CA SER A 117 -30.33 -25.78 10.69
C SER A 117 -29.14 -25.05 11.32
N ASP A 118 -29.13 -24.96 12.64
CA ASP A 118 -27.98 -24.41 13.36
C ASP A 118 -26.69 -25.16 12.98
N PRO A 119 -25.55 -24.47 12.89
CA PRO A 119 -24.30 -25.08 12.52
C PRO A 119 -23.88 -26.13 13.55
N ALA A 120 -23.46 -27.31 13.07
CA ALA A 120 -22.99 -28.40 13.93
C ALA A 120 -21.73 -28.04 14.75
N VAL A 121 -20.99 -27.03 14.30
CA VAL A 121 -19.79 -26.51 14.97
C VAL A 121 -20.07 -25.07 15.38
N GLN A 122 -19.97 -24.79 16.68
CA GLN A 122 -20.10 -23.42 17.19
C GLN A 122 -18.99 -22.53 16.66
N PHE A 123 -19.31 -21.25 16.48
CA PHE A 123 -18.32 -20.27 16.06
C PHE A 123 -17.31 -20.04 17.18
N ASN A 124 -16.03 -19.91 16.83
CA ASN A 124 -14.99 -19.60 17.80
C ASN A 124 -15.12 -18.13 18.23
N LEU A 125 -15.40 -17.90 19.51
CA LEU A 125 -15.53 -16.56 20.12
C LEU A 125 -14.25 -16.12 20.87
N ASP A 126 -13.21 -16.96 20.88
CA ASP A 126 -11.93 -16.64 21.47
C ASP A 126 -11.26 -15.48 20.73
N PRO A 127 -10.48 -14.65 21.45
CA PRO A 127 -9.74 -13.58 20.83
C PRO A 127 -8.70 -14.13 19.83
N PRO A 128 -8.39 -13.36 18.77
CA PRO A 128 -7.48 -13.81 17.73
C PRO A 128 -6.06 -14.00 18.27
N THR A 129 -5.47 -15.13 17.92
CA THR A 129 -4.09 -15.47 18.26
C THR A 129 -3.08 -14.65 17.43
N TYR A 130 -1.86 -14.49 17.98
CA TYR A 130 -0.74 -13.87 17.26
C TYR A 130 -0.47 -14.52 15.89
N GLN A 131 -0.65 -15.84 15.78
CA GLN A 131 -0.44 -16.57 14.51
C GLN A 131 -1.52 -16.23 13.47
N GLN A 132 -2.78 -16.13 13.89
CA GLN A 132 -3.87 -15.71 13.00
C GLN A 132 -3.61 -14.29 12.47
N ILE A 133 -3.27 -13.35 13.35
CA ILE A 133 -2.94 -11.96 12.99
C ILE A 133 -1.72 -11.91 12.06
N THR A 134 -0.68 -12.69 12.37
CA THR A 134 0.51 -12.83 11.53
C THR A 134 0.17 -13.30 10.12
N ASN A 135 -0.71 -14.29 10.01
CA ASN A 135 -1.11 -14.85 8.73
C ASN A 135 -1.93 -13.84 7.91
N VAL A 136 -2.80 -13.06 8.56
CA VAL A 136 -3.51 -11.95 7.92
C VAL A 136 -2.53 -10.91 7.39
N ILE A 137 -1.61 -10.41 8.22
CA ILE A 137 -0.60 -9.42 7.81
C ILE A 137 0.23 -9.91 6.62
N ARG A 138 0.64 -11.18 6.61
CA ARG A 138 1.41 -11.76 5.51
C ARG A 138 0.65 -11.72 4.18
N LYS A 139 -0.66 -12.00 4.21
CA LYS A 139 -1.55 -11.99 3.04
C LYS A 139 -1.84 -10.59 2.51
N MET A 140 -1.77 -9.55 3.34
CA MET A 140 -2.02 -8.17 2.91
C MET A 140 -1.01 -7.73 1.84
N LYS A 141 -1.44 -6.92 0.87
CA LYS A 141 -0.57 -6.47 -0.23
C LYS A 141 0.46 -5.46 0.27
N SER A 142 1.75 -5.73 0.09
CA SER A 142 2.82 -4.82 0.56
C SER A 142 2.78 -3.45 -0.10
N SER A 143 2.22 -3.35 -1.32
CA SER A 143 2.06 -2.09 -2.04
C SER A 143 0.75 -1.36 -1.71
N GLY A 144 0.04 -1.77 -0.66
CA GLY A 144 -1.14 -1.04 -0.20
C GLY A 144 -0.73 0.34 0.32
N SER A 145 -1.52 1.35 -0.01
CA SER A 145 -1.27 2.71 0.48
C SER A 145 -1.36 2.73 2.01
N PRO A 146 -0.43 3.42 2.70
CA PRO A 146 -0.54 3.61 4.15
C PRO A 146 -1.77 4.45 4.47
N CYS A 147 -2.26 4.34 5.70
CA CYS A 147 -3.32 5.22 6.18
C CYS A 147 -2.81 6.67 6.18
N PRO A 148 -3.57 7.64 5.66
CA PRO A 148 -3.12 9.03 5.57
C PRO A 148 -2.96 9.71 6.95
N LEU A 149 -3.60 9.17 7.99
CA LEU A 149 -3.55 9.73 9.35
C LEU A 149 -2.29 9.32 10.12
N ASP A 150 -1.91 8.04 10.06
CA ASP A 150 -0.76 7.49 10.81
C ASP A 150 0.49 7.26 9.93
N GLN A 151 0.30 7.21 8.61
CA GLN A 151 1.31 6.91 7.59
C GLN A 151 2.03 5.57 7.80
N LEU A 152 1.43 4.64 8.55
CA LEU A 152 1.99 3.32 8.81
C LEU A 152 1.69 2.39 7.64
N SER A 153 2.76 1.98 6.94
CA SER A 153 2.65 0.98 5.88
C SER A 153 2.56 -0.44 6.45
N ILE A 154 1.86 -1.32 5.73
CA ILE A 154 1.79 -2.74 6.10
C ILE A 154 3.16 -3.44 6.12
N ILE A 155 4.13 -2.91 5.38
CA ILE A 155 5.51 -3.41 5.32
C ILE A 155 6.14 -3.37 6.71
N SER A 156 5.85 -2.34 7.51
CA SER A 156 6.33 -2.21 8.89
C SER A 156 5.89 -3.41 9.74
N PHE A 157 4.62 -3.80 9.67
CA PHE A 157 4.08 -4.95 10.40
C PHE A 157 4.59 -6.30 9.86
N LYS A 158 4.92 -6.38 8.56
CA LYS A 158 5.50 -7.59 7.98
C LYS A 158 6.91 -7.85 8.52
N HIS A 159 7.75 -6.83 8.54
CA HIS A 159 9.17 -6.96 8.88
C HIS A 159 9.50 -6.76 10.35
N CYS A 160 8.64 -6.09 11.13
CA CYS A 160 8.85 -5.84 12.55
C CYS A 160 7.94 -6.73 13.40
N PRO A 161 8.44 -7.81 14.02
CA PRO A 161 7.68 -8.64 14.95
C PRO A 161 7.15 -7.85 16.14
N TYR A 162 7.91 -6.86 16.64
CA TYR A 162 7.51 -6.04 17.77
C TYR A 162 6.20 -5.29 17.49
N LEU A 163 6.10 -4.58 16.36
CA LEU A 163 4.86 -3.89 15.96
C LEU A 163 3.67 -4.84 15.81
N ARG A 164 3.93 -6.08 15.39
CA ARG A 164 2.91 -7.12 15.28
C ARG A 164 2.41 -7.59 16.64
N THR A 165 3.31 -7.70 17.62
CA THR A 165 2.95 -8.01 19.01
C THR A 165 2.04 -6.92 19.57
N TYR A 166 2.43 -5.64 19.43
CA TYR A 166 1.57 -4.52 19.86
C TYR A 166 0.20 -4.53 19.19
N LEU A 167 0.14 -4.77 17.88
CA LEU A 167 -1.14 -4.86 17.19
C LEU A 167 -1.98 -6.03 17.70
N THR A 168 -1.34 -7.14 18.09
CA THR A 168 -2.02 -8.30 18.64
C THR A 168 -2.63 -8.00 20.00
N GLU A 169 -1.86 -7.39 20.90
CA GLU A 169 -2.33 -6.95 22.21
C GLU A 169 -3.50 -5.97 22.07
N LEU A 170 -3.37 -4.98 21.18
CA LEU A 170 -4.44 -4.00 20.92
C LEU A 170 -5.73 -4.67 20.41
N ILE A 171 -5.63 -5.59 19.45
CA ILE A 171 -6.81 -6.31 18.93
C ILE A 171 -7.43 -7.18 20.02
N HIS A 172 -6.60 -7.80 20.87
CA HIS A 172 -7.07 -8.61 21.98
C HIS A 172 -7.85 -7.77 23.01
N ASP A 173 -7.34 -6.59 23.36
CA ASP A 173 -8.01 -5.66 24.28
C ASP A 173 -9.33 -5.12 23.71
N ILE A 174 -9.36 -4.82 22.40
CA ILE A 174 -10.60 -4.44 21.69
C ILE A 174 -11.62 -5.58 21.73
N TRP A 175 -11.17 -6.82 21.51
CA TRP A 175 -12.03 -8.00 21.54
C TRP A 175 -12.67 -8.22 22.90
N LEU A 176 -11.87 -8.15 23.98
CA LEU A 176 -12.35 -8.36 25.34
C LEU A 176 -13.23 -7.21 25.85
N SER A 177 -12.86 -5.97 25.55
CA SER A 177 -13.63 -4.80 25.99
C SER A 177 -14.91 -4.59 25.18
N GLY A 178 -14.97 -5.10 23.95
CA GLY A 178 -16.01 -4.76 22.99
C GLY A 178 -15.99 -3.29 22.54
N THR A 179 -14.94 -2.54 22.89
CA THR A 179 -14.82 -1.11 22.59
C THR A 179 -13.76 -0.86 21.52
N VAL A 180 -14.14 -0.09 20.50
CA VAL A 180 -13.24 0.32 19.41
C VAL A 180 -12.72 1.73 19.69
N PRO A 181 -11.40 1.98 19.58
CA PRO A 181 -10.80 3.31 19.77
C PRO A 181 -11.50 4.39 18.93
N THR A 182 -11.64 5.58 19.49
CA THR A 182 -12.28 6.72 18.81
C THR A 182 -11.54 7.15 17.56
N GLU A 183 -10.23 6.98 17.54
CA GLU A 183 -9.34 7.28 16.42
C GLU A 183 -9.68 6.41 15.21
N TRP A 184 -10.09 5.15 15.44
CA TRP A 184 -10.44 4.20 14.38
C TRP A 184 -11.83 4.46 13.79
N LYS A 185 -12.65 5.29 14.45
CA LYS A 185 -13.95 5.74 13.94
C LYS A 185 -13.80 6.90 12.95
N ARG A 186 -12.58 7.40 12.74
CA ARG A 186 -12.27 8.43 11.75
C ARG A 186 -11.87 7.78 10.44
N ALA A 187 -12.45 8.23 9.34
CA ALA A 187 -12.06 7.82 8.00
C ALA A 187 -11.59 9.03 7.19
N CYS A 188 -10.64 8.80 6.29
CA CYS A 188 -10.27 9.74 5.26
C CYS A 188 -10.81 9.21 3.92
N THR A 189 -11.61 10.02 3.25
CA THR A 189 -12.21 9.70 1.95
C THR A 189 -11.33 10.28 0.86
N ILE A 190 -10.90 9.44 -0.08
CA ILE A 190 -10.16 9.87 -1.27
C ILE A 190 -11.07 9.65 -2.47
N LEU A 191 -11.41 10.73 -3.17
CA LEU A 191 -12.27 10.66 -4.33
C LEU A 191 -11.52 10.07 -5.53
N ILE A 192 -12.01 8.95 -6.05
CA ILE A 192 -11.47 8.27 -7.22
C ILE A 192 -12.34 8.61 -8.43
N HIS A 193 -11.78 9.35 -9.39
CA HIS A 193 -12.46 9.65 -10.66
C HIS A 193 -12.73 8.36 -11.43
N LYS A 194 -13.97 8.19 -11.89
CA LYS A 194 -14.41 7.06 -12.71
C LYS A 194 -14.21 7.41 -14.19
N LYS A 195 -15.12 8.22 -14.73
CA LYS A 195 -15.21 8.65 -16.13
C LYS A 195 -16.04 9.92 -16.22
N GLY A 196 -15.94 10.66 -17.33
CA GLY A 196 -16.75 11.86 -17.55
C GLY A 196 -16.14 13.13 -16.95
N ASN A 197 -16.96 14.16 -16.81
CA ASN A 197 -16.52 15.48 -16.36
C ASN A 197 -16.02 15.44 -14.90
N ASN A 198 -14.84 16.02 -14.65
CA ASN A 198 -14.24 16.10 -13.31
C ASN A 198 -14.88 17.16 -12.40
N ASN A 199 -15.81 17.97 -12.94
CA ASN A 199 -16.61 18.93 -12.17
C ASN A 199 -17.94 18.33 -11.64
N ASP A 200 -18.24 17.07 -11.97
CA ASP A 200 -19.46 16.39 -11.52
C ASP A 200 -19.12 15.36 -10.41
N PRO A 201 -19.58 15.58 -9.16
CA PRO A 201 -19.33 14.65 -8.05
C PRO A 201 -19.83 13.22 -8.27
N SER A 202 -20.84 13.00 -9.13
CA SER A 202 -21.36 11.66 -9.42
C SER A 202 -20.37 10.75 -10.16
N ASN A 203 -19.41 11.38 -10.86
CA ASN A 203 -18.33 10.73 -11.58
C ASN A 203 -17.18 10.30 -10.66
N PHE A 204 -17.28 10.50 -9.35
CA PHE A 204 -16.30 10.06 -8.37
C PHE A 204 -16.86 8.94 -7.47
N THR A 205 -15.96 8.07 -7.01
CA THR A 205 -16.23 7.13 -5.92
C THR A 205 -15.54 7.66 -4.66
N PRO A 206 -16.26 7.87 -3.55
CA PRO A 206 -15.66 8.13 -2.24
C PRO A 206 -15.07 6.85 -1.62
#